data_AF-A0A2D7PEJ2-F1
#
_entry.id   AF-A0A2D7PEJ2-F1
#
_cell.length_a   1.000
_cell.length_b   1.000
_cell.length_c   1.000
_cell.angle_alpha   90.00
_cell.angle_beta   90.00
_cell.angle_gamma   90.00
#
_symmetry.space_group_name_H-M   'P 1'
#
loop_
_entity.id
_entity.type
_entity.pdbx_description
1 polymer ?
#
loop_
_entity_poly.entity_id
_entity_poly.type
_entity_poly.pdbx_seq_one_letter_code
_entity_poly.pdbx_strand_id
1 'polypeptide(L)'
;MKDFFQTLLKPDWDDNPKKSEILLAANKLEVGEFQFLQLAYKEWHGHELPKTLVDNIFRGYTIRNNIPNWARHYARKIVHLDNVNKLNPQDPKYHVYDVEFGKPIGSKGLFKFIFSVLGITVFFLISFYLAIITVDEPATLLPPYFEKKNIYPELYKKENNNKK
;
A
#
# COMPACT_ATOMS: atom_id res chain seq x y z
N MET A 1 22.65 7.82 -7.93
CA MET A 1 21.68 8.75 -8.56
C MET A 1 20.93 8.14 -9.74
N LYS A 2 21.60 7.42 -10.67
CA LYS A 2 20.91 6.69 -11.75
C LYS A 2 19.85 5.70 -11.24
N ASP A 3 20.20 4.93 -10.22
CA ASP A 3 19.28 3.93 -9.64
C ASP A 3 18.01 4.55 -9.04
N PHE A 4 18.09 5.76 -8.46
CA PHE A 4 16.94 6.43 -7.85
C PHE A 4 15.92 6.90 -8.91
N PHE A 5 16.39 7.56 -9.97
CA PHE A 5 15.52 7.95 -11.08
C PHE A 5 14.96 6.74 -11.81
N GLN A 6 15.75 5.67 -11.93
CA GLN A 6 15.32 4.42 -12.54
C GLN A 6 14.25 3.71 -11.71
N THR A 7 14.36 3.72 -10.37
CA THR A 7 13.31 3.25 -9.46
C THR A 7 12.05 4.13 -9.50
N LEU A 8 12.17 5.44 -9.69
CA LEU A 8 10.99 6.31 -9.86
C LEU A 8 10.26 6.08 -11.19
N LEU A 9 11.01 5.83 -12.27
CA LEU A 9 10.47 5.62 -13.62
C LEU A 9 9.97 4.18 -13.85
N LYS A 10 10.61 3.20 -13.23
CA LYS A 10 10.28 1.78 -13.33
C LYS A 10 10.61 1.10 -12.01
N PRO A 11 9.77 1.22 -10.96
CA PRO A 11 10.06 0.68 -9.63
C PRO A 11 10.40 -0.82 -9.63
N ASP A 12 9.85 -1.57 -10.58
CA ASP A 12 9.99 -3.03 -10.71
C ASP A 12 11.28 -3.46 -11.44
N TRP A 13 12.25 -2.55 -11.65
CA TRP A 13 13.46 -2.87 -12.44
C TRP A 13 14.49 -3.72 -11.69
N ASP A 14 14.44 -3.75 -10.35
CA ASP A 14 15.26 -4.61 -9.47
C ASP A 14 14.51 -5.91 -9.10
N ASP A 15 13.74 -6.45 -10.06
CA ASP A 15 13.03 -7.70 -9.89
C ASP A 15 13.99 -8.89 -10.09
N ASN A 16 14.61 -9.33 -8.99
CA ASN A 16 15.24 -10.64 -8.95
C ASN A 16 14.14 -11.72 -9.02
N PRO A 17 14.11 -12.58 -10.06
CA PRO A 17 13.04 -13.55 -10.26
C PRO A 17 12.90 -14.56 -9.11
N LYS A 18 13.99 -14.79 -8.35
CA LYS A 18 13.92 -15.66 -7.18
C LYS A 18 13.28 -14.95 -5.97
N LYS A 19 13.41 -13.62 -5.90
CA LYS A 19 12.83 -12.81 -4.81
C LYS A 19 11.33 -12.66 -5.03
N SER A 20 10.92 -12.44 -6.28
CA SER A 20 9.51 -12.37 -6.65
C SER A 20 8.77 -13.68 -6.37
N GLU A 21 9.42 -14.85 -6.52
CA GLU A 21 8.87 -16.15 -6.07
C GLU A 21 8.51 -16.13 -4.57
N ILE A 22 9.38 -15.57 -3.73
CA ILE A 22 9.16 -15.48 -2.27
C ILE A 22 8.07 -14.47 -1.93
N LEU A 23 8.13 -13.28 -2.53
CA LEU A 23 7.13 -12.24 -2.32
C LEU A 23 5.73 -12.74 -2.72
N LEU A 24 5.62 -13.42 -3.86
CA LEU A 24 4.37 -14.04 -4.31
C LEU A 24 3.86 -15.04 -3.26
N ALA A 25 4.71 -15.94 -2.78
CA ALA A 25 4.32 -16.91 -1.77
C ALA A 25 3.92 -16.28 -0.43
N ALA A 26 4.62 -15.23 0.00
CA ALA A 26 4.30 -14.47 1.21
C ALA A 26 2.93 -13.79 1.08
N ASN A 27 2.64 -13.18 -0.06
CA ASN A 27 1.33 -12.58 -0.36
C ASN A 27 0.22 -13.63 -0.35
N LYS A 28 0.46 -14.83 -0.87
CA LYS A 28 -0.51 -15.95 -0.83
C LYS A 28 -0.81 -16.42 0.59
N LEU A 29 0.13 -16.26 1.52
CA LEU A 29 -0.07 -16.54 2.94
C LEU A 29 -0.60 -15.33 3.73
N GLU A 30 -0.70 -14.16 3.10
CA GLU A 30 -1.03 -12.89 3.77
C GLU A 30 -0.08 -12.56 4.92
N VAL A 31 1.21 -12.88 4.76
CA VAL A 31 2.27 -12.58 5.75
C VAL A 31 3.36 -11.72 5.12
N GLY A 32 4.08 -10.96 5.96
CA GLY A 32 5.26 -10.22 5.51
C GLY A 32 6.42 -11.15 5.13
N GLU A 33 7.32 -10.68 4.25
CA GLU A 33 8.50 -11.45 3.80
C GLU A 33 9.41 -11.89 4.96
N PHE A 34 9.50 -11.07 6.01
CA PHE A 34 10.26 -11.41 7.21
C PHE A 34 9.70 -12.65 7.92
N GLN A 35 8.38 -12.67 8.16
CA GLN A 35 7.67 -13.79 8.76
C GLN A 35 7.74 -15.03 7.86
N PHE A 36 7.60 -14.83 6.55
CA PHE A 36 7.76 -15.89 5.57
C PHE A 36 9.13 -16.59 5.70
N LEU A 37 10.22 -15.83 5.84
CA LEU A 37 11.54 -16.40 6.03
C LEU A 37 11.67 -17.17 7.34
N GLN A 38 11.04 -16.72 8.43
CA GLN A 38 11.02 -17.45 9.69
C GLN A 38 10.25 -18.78 9.58
N LEU A 39 9.11 -18.79 8.87
CA LEU A 39 8.33 -20.00 8.59
C LEU A 39 9.13 -20.99 7.74
N ALA A 40 9.73 -20.51 6.64
CA ALA A 40 10.51 -21.34 5.74
C ALA A 40 11.74 -21.93 6.43
N TYR A 41 12.39 -21.15 7.31
CA TYR A 41 13.50 -21.64 8.12
C TYR A 41 13.04 -22.74 9.09
N LYS A 42 11.94 -22.51 9.81
CA LYS A 42 11.37 -23.48 10.76
C LYS A 42 10.96 -24.78 10.09
N GLU A 43 10.33 -24.71 8.92
CA GLU A 43 9.96 -25.88 8.11
C GLU A 43 11.19 -26.69 7.68
N TRP A 44 12.26 -26.02 7.28
CA TRP A 44 13.46 -26.69 6.75
C TRP A 44 14.36 -27.26 7.85
N HIS A 45 14.60 -26.49 8.91
CA HIS A 45 15.53 -26.84 9.97
C HIS A 45 14.87 -27.53 11.18
N GLY A 46 13.54 -27.50 11.27
CA GLY A 46 12.77 -28.10 12.36
C GLY A 46 12.77 -27.29 13.66
N HIS A 47 13.38 -26.09 13.68
CA HIS A 47 13.42 -25.22 14.85
C HIS A 47 13.33 -23.74 14.46
N GLU A 48 13.02 -22.88 15.42
CA GLU A 48 12.84 -21.44 15.16
C GLU A 48 14.14 -20.75 14.78
N LEU A 49 14.02 -19.69 13.98
CA LEU A 49 15.15 -18.91 13.53
C LEU A 49 15.79 -18.15 14.72
N PRO A 50 17.06 -18.43 15.08
CA PRO A 50 17.69 -17.78 16.22
C PRO A 50 17.81 -16.27 16.00
N LYS A 51 17.48 -15.47 17.03
CA LYS A 51 17.52 -13.99 16.97
C LYS A 51 18.86 -13.43 16.49
N THR A 52 19.95 -14.12 16.82
CA THR A 52 21.32 -13.75 16.41
C THR A 52 21.56 -13.88 14.90
N LEU A 53 20.82 -14.75 14.22
CA LEU A 53 20.95 -15.00 12.77
C LEU A 53 19.95 -14.23 11.93
N VAL A 54 18.80 -13.85 12.51
CA VAL A 54 17.71 -13.10 11.85
C VAL A 54 18.27 -11.91 11.06
N ASP A 55 19.01 -11.04 11.74
CA ASP A 55 19.55 -9.82 11.19
C ASP A 55 20.46 -10.03 9.98
N ASN A 56 21.31 -11.06 10.05
CA ASN A 56 22.26 -11.35 8.99
C ASN A 56 21.56 -11.94 7.76
N ILE A 57 20.62 -12.86 7.98
CA ILE A 57 19.83 -13.48 6.91
C ILE A 57 18.96 -12.43 6.23
N PHE A 58 18.26 -11.60 7.01
CA PHE A 58 17.39 -10.57 6.46
C PHE A 58 18.17 -9.49 5.72
N ARG A 59 19.31 -9.02 6.25
CA ARG A 59 20.19 -8.10 5.51
C ARG A 59 20.70 -8.73 4.21
N GLY A 60 21.10 -10.00 4.23
CA GLY A 60 21.52 -10.73 3.04
C GLY A 60 20.42 -10.83 1.99
N TYR A 61 19.21 -11.14 2.42
CA TYR A 61 18.03 -11.23 1.57
C TYR A 61 17.63 -9.88 0.96
N THR A 62 17.42 -8.86 1.80
CA THR A 62 16.83 -7.59 1.38
C THR A 62 17.82 -6.69 0.66
N ILE A 63 19.07 -6.61 1.14
CA ILE A 63 20.08 -5.68 0.61
C ILE A 63 20.94 -6.32 -0.47
N ARG A 64 21.34 -7.59 -0.26
CA ARG A 64 22.27 -8.27 -1.17
C ARG A 64 21.56 -9.19 -2.16
N ASN A 65 20.22 -9.25 -2.14
CA ASN A 65 19.41 -10.16 -2.96
C ASN A 65 19.88 -11.63 -2.85
N ASN A 66 20.49 -12.02 -1.71
CA ASN A 66 20.95 -13.37 -1.46
C ASN A 66 19.78 -14.19 -0.90
N ILE A 67 19.24 -15.05 -1.74
CA ILE A 67 18.03 -15.79 -1.43
C ILE A 67 18.39 -17.20 -0.96
N PRO A 68 18.10 -17.55 0.30
CA PRO A 68 18.37 -18.87 0.81
C PRO A 68 17.59 -19.95 0.07
N ASN A 69 18.22 -21.10 -0.18
CA ASN A 69 17.59 -22.21 -0.91
C ASN A 69 16.33 -22.73 -0.20
N TRP A 70 16.34 -22.78 1.14
CA TRP A 70 15.19 -23.19 1.93
C TRP A 70 13.99 -22.24 1.76
N ALA A 71 14.23 -20.93 1.66
CA ALA A 71 13.18 -19.92 1.45
C ALA A 71 12.50 -20.13 0.10
N ARG A 72 13.32 -20.34 -0.94
CA ARG A 72 12.82 -20.60 -2.30
C ARG A 72 12.08 -21.92 -2.40
N HIS A 73 12.60 -22.98 -1.76
CA HIS A 73 11.93 -24.27 -1.72
C HIS A 73 10.55 -24.16 -1.07
N TYR A 74 10.47 -23.46 0.06
CA TYR A 74 9.21 -23.20 0.75
C TYR A 74 8.24 -22.39 -0.11
N ALA A 75 8.72 -21.33 -0.80
CA ALA A 75 7.89 -20.54 -1.71
C ALA A 75 7.23 -21.38 -2.80
N ARG A 76 8.00 -22.28 -3.43
CA ARG A 76 7.46 -23.21 -4.44
C ARG A 76 6.42 -24.17 -3.85
N LYS A 77 6.63 -24.65 -2.62
CA LYS A 77 5.67 -25.49 -1.91
C LYS A 77 4.35 -24.74 -1.68
N ILE A 78 4.40 -23.49 -1.21
CA ILE A 78 3.21 -22.66 -0.99
C ILE A 78 2.47 -22.37 -2.29
N VAL A 79 3.18 -21.95 -3.34
CA VAL A 79 2.57 -21.70 -4.66
C VAL A 79 1.95 -22.97 -5.24
N HIS A 80 2.59 -24.13 -5.04
CA HIS A 80 2.00 -25.40 -5.46
C HIS A 80 0.71 -25.71 -4.68
N LEU A 81 0.69 -25.52 -3.36
CA LEU A 81 -0.51 -25.70 -2.54
C LEU A 81 -1.66 -24.79 -2.96
N ASP A 82 -1.34 -23.53 -3.32
CA ASP A 82 -2.32 -22.57 -3.85
C ASP A 82 -2.89 -23.06 -5.19
N ASN A 83 -2.03 -23.47 -6.12
CA ASN A 83 -2.44 -23.97 -7.44
C ASN A 83 -3.36 -25.19 -7.38
N VAL A 84 -3.22 -26.03 -6.35
CA VAL A 84 -4.09 -27.21 -6.13
C VAL A 84 -5.26 -26.92 -5.18
N ASN A 85 -5.53 -25.64 -4.86
CA ASN A 85 -6.59 -25.17 -3.95
C ASN A 85 -6.56 -25.84 -2.56
N LYS A 86 -5.36 -26.20 -2.07
CA LYS A 86 -5.16 -26.76 -0.72
C LYS A 86 -4.55 -25.77 0.25
N LEU A 87 -4.24 -24.56 -0.21
CA LEU A 87 -3.73 -23.50 0.64
C LEU A 87 -4.89 -22.85 1.39
N ASN A 88 -4.82 -22.85 2.72
CA ASN A 88 -5.64 -21.98 3.55
C ASN A 88 -4.72 -20.87 4.11
N PRO A 89 -4.77 -19.65 3.57
CA PRO A 89 -3.94 -18.53 4.03
C PRO A 89 -4.18 -18.19 5.50
N GLN A 90 -5.42 -18.36 5.98
CA GLN A 90 -5.84 -18.01 7.34
C GLN A 90 -5.55 -19.11 8.37
N ASP A 91 -4.78 -20.14 7.99
CA ASP A 91 -4.37 -21.20 8.91
C ASP A 91 -3.39 -20.63 9.96
N PRO A 92 -3.70 -20.75 11.27
CA PRO A 92 -2.86 -20.21 12.35
C PRO A 92 -1.39 -20.66 12.30
N LYS A 93 -1.09 -21.80 11.66
CA LYS A 93 0.30 -22.27 11.50
C LYS A 93 1.19 -21.31 10.70
N TYR A 94 0.61 -20.50 9.83
CA TYR A 94 1.33 -19.48 9.07
C TYR A 94 1.44 -18.15 9.83
N HIS A 95 0.60 -17.95 10.84
CA HIS A 95 0.46 -16.70 11.58
C HIS A 95 1.06 -16.74 12.99
N VAL A 96 1.92 -17.73 13.26
CA VAL A 96 2.57 -17.94 14.58
C VAL A 96 3.32 -16.70 15.08
N TYR A 97 3.86 -15.89 14.16
CA TYR A 97 4.65 -14.70 14.49
C TYR A 97 3.84 -13.39 14.41
N ASP A 98 2.57 -13.45 14.01
CA ASP A 98 1.68 -12.29 14.00
C ASP A 98 1.01 -12.16 15.39
N VAL A 99 1.35 -11.07 16.08
CA VAL A 99 0.84 -10.78 17.42
C VAL A 99 -0.64 -10.42 17.39
N GLU A 100 -1.14 -9.89 16.28
CA GLU A 100 -2.50 -9.37 16.13
C GLU A 100 -3.44 -10.38 15.45
N PHE A 101 -2.91 -11.45 14.86
CA PHE A 101 -3.70 -12.44 14.15
C PHE A 101 -4.81 -13.06 15.02
N GLY A 102 -6.03 -13.06 14.49
CA GLY A 102 -7.22 -13.61 15.14
C GLY A 102 -7.71 -12.82 16.36
N LYS A 103 -7.05 -11.74 16.77
CA LYS A 103 -7.55 -10.88 17.84
C LYS A 103 -8.67 -9.99 17.30
N PRO A 104 -9.84 -9.93 17.96
CA PRO A 104 -10.88 -9.00 17.55
C PRO A 104 -10.35 -7.58 17.67
N ILE A 105 -10.59 -6.77 16.63
CA ILE A 105 -10.25 -5.34 16.65
C ILE A 105 -11.00 -4.72 17.83
N GLY A 106 -10.25 -4.30 18.85
CA GLY A 106 -10.84 -3.73 20.06
C GLY A 106 -11.72 -2.53 19.71
N SER A 107 -12.87 -2.39 20.39
CA SER A 107 -13.86 -1.34 20.11
C SER A 107 -13.27 0.07 19.99
N LYS A 108 -12.25 0.38 20.80
CA LYS A 108 -11.52 1.65 20.77
C LYS A 108 -10.84 1.94 19.42
N GLY A 109 -10.35 0.91 18.72
CA GLY A 109 -9.70 1.06 17.42
C GLY A 109 -10.70 1.45 16.33
N LEU A 110 -11.85 0.77 16.29
CA LEU A 110 -12.94 1.07 15.37
C LEU A 110 -13.50 2.48 15.59
N PHE A 111 -13.71 2.90 16.85
CA PHE A 111 -14.16 4.26 17.14
C PHE A 111 -13.16 5.31 16.62
N LYS A 112 -11.87 5.14 16.89
CA LYS A 112 -10.83 6.07 16.40
C LYS A 112 -10.83 6.16 14.87
N PHE A 113 -10.97 5.03 14.18
CA PHE A 113 -11.05 4.98 12.73
C PHE A 113 -12.28 5.74 12.20
N ILE A 114 -13.47 5.43 12.75
CA ILE A 114 -14.73 6.10 12.35
C ILE A 114 -14.64 7.60 12.57
N PHE A 115 -14.18 8.06 13.74
CA PHE A 115 -14.06 9.50 14.02
C PHE A 115 -13.05 10.19 13.09
N SER A 116 -11.94 9.52 12.76
CA SER A 116 -10.95 10.06 11.83
C SER A 116 -11.51 10.21 10.43
N VAL A 117 -12.17 9.16 9.91
CA VAL A 117 -12.83 9.20 8.59
C VAL A 117 -13.89 10.28 8.56
N LEU A 118 -14.76 10.35 9.57
CA LEU A 118 -15.82 11.35 9.66
C LEU A 118 -15.24 12.78 9.69
N GLY A 119 -14.18 13.01 10.47
CA GLY A 119 -13.49 14.30 10.52
C GLY A 119 -12.92 14.73 9.17
N ILE A 120 -12.27 13.80 8.45
CA ILE A 120 -11.73 14.06 7.10
C ILE A 120 -12.87 14.37 6.12
N THR A 121 -13.95 13.57 6.13
CA THR A 121 -15.09 13.79 5.24
C THR A 121 -15.76 15.14 5.50
N VAL A 122 -16.00 15.49 6.77
CA VAL A 122 -16.59 16.79 7.15
C VAL A 122 -15.69 17.95 6.72
N PHE A 123 -14.37 17.82 6.91
CA PHE A 123 -13.41 18.83 6.45
C PHE A 123 -13.51 19.08 4.94
N PHE A 124 -13.53 18.02 4.13
CA PHE A 124 -13.69 18.16 2.67
C PHE A 124 -15.05 18.77 2.30
N LEU A 125 -16.14 18.34 2.93
CA LEU A 125 -17.48 18.89 2.66
C LEU A 125 -17.57 20.38 2.97
N ILE A 126 -17.03 20.82 4.11
CA ILE A 126 -16.96 22.23 4.48
C ILE A 126 -16.10 23.01 3.47
N SER A 127 -14.94 22.46 3.10
CA SER A 127 -14.06 23.09 2.11
C SER A 127 -14.76 23.27 0.75
N PHE A 128 -15.50 22.26 0.28
CA PHE A 128 -16.27 22.34 -0.96
C PHE A 128 -17.42 23.35 -0.84
N TYR A 129 -18.13 23.35 0.29
CA TYR A 129 -19.24 24.29 0.54
C TYR A 129 -18.76 25.74 0.52
N LEU A 130 -17.66 26.04 1.21
CA LEU A 130 -17.05 27.38 1.17
C LEU A 130 -16.62 27.76 -0.25
N ALA A 131 -16.00 26.84 -1.00
CA ALA A 131 -15.59 27.11 -2.37
C ALA A 131 -16.78 27.45 -3.29
N ILE A 132 -17.95 26.84 -3.09
CA ILE A 132 -19.16 27.15 -3.86
C ILE A 132 -19.71 28.52 -3.51
N ILE A 133 -19.77 28.88 -2.22
CA ILE A 133 -20.35 30.16 -1.77
C ILE A 133 -19.46 31.36 -2.11
N THR A 134 -18.14 31.18 -2.14
CA THR A 134 -17.20 32.29 -2.36
C THR A 134 -17.11 32.71 -3.84
N VAL A 135 -17.74 31.97 -4.77
CA VAL A 135 -17.61 32.20 -6.21
C VAL A 135 -18.97 32.63 -6.80
N ASP A 136 -19.07 33.91 -7.19
CA ASP A 136 -20.32 34.52 -7.69
C ASP A 136 -20.79 33.93 -9.03
N GLU A 137 -19.86 33.64 -9.96
CA GLU A 137 -20.16 32.99 -11.25
C GLU A 137 -19.12 31.89 -11.55
N PRO A 138 -19.37 30.64 -11.13
CA PRO A 138 -18.43 29.55 -11.33
C PRO A 138 -18.30 29.21 -12.82
N ALA A 139 -17.07 29.26 -13.34
CA ALA A 139 -16.73 28.69 -14.63
C ALA A 139 -16.73 27.16 -14.51
N THR A 140 -17.22 26.47 -15.55
CA THR A 140 -17.36 25.00 -15.59
C THR A 140 -16.05 24.26 -15.85
N LEU A 141 -14.91 24.86 -15.52
CA LEU A 141 -13.58 24.30 -15.79
C LEU A 141 -12.94 23.90 -14.46
N LEU A 142 -13.07 22.60 -14.12
CA LEU A 142 -12.50 21.84 -12.99
C LEU A 142 -12.40 22.56 -11.62
N PRO A 143 -12.86 21.95 -10.50
CA PRO A 143 -12.66 22.55 -9.18
C PRO A 143 -11.16 22.80 -8.90
N PRO A 144 -10.78 23.97 -8.33
CA PRO A 144 -11.63 25.00 -7.74
C PRO A 144 -12.33 25.92 -8.77
N TYR A 145 -13.58 26.28 -8.51
CA TYR A 145 -14.39 27.11 -9.42
C TYR A 145 -13.73 28.48 -9.63
N PHE A 146 -13.19 28.71 -10.82
CA PHE A 146 -12.71 30.03 -11.21
C PHE A 146 -13.89 30.93 -11.55
N GLU A 147 -13.83 32.21 -11.21
CA GLU A 147 -14.85 33.16 -11.63
C GLU A 147 -14.82 33.32 -13.16
N LYS A 148 -15.98 33.27 -13.83
CA LYS A 148 -16.09 33.43 -15.29
C LYS A 148 -15.44 34.72 -15.81
N LYS A 149 -15.46 35.81 -15.03
CA LYS A 149 -14.79 37.07 -15.38
C LYS A 149 -13.27 36.95 -15.52
N ASN A 150 -12.64 36.02 -14.80
CA ASN A 150 -11.19 35.81 -14.87
C ASN A 150 -10.81 34.91 -16.06
N ILE A 151 -11.73 34.05 -16.52
CA ILE A 151 -11.50 33.16 -17.66
C ILE A 151 -11.92 33.80 -18.99
N TYR A 152 -13.03 34.54 -19.01
CA TYR A 152 -13.61 35.16 -20.20
C TYR A 152 -13.82 36.67 -20.01
N PRO A 153 -12.76 37.45 -19.77
CA PRO A 153 -12.87 38.89 -19.49
C PRO A 153 -13.53 39.70 -20.61
N GLU A 154 -13.44 39.22 -21.86
CA GLU A 154 -14.02 39.85 -23.05
C GLU A 154 -15.56 39.93 -23.04
N LEU A 155 -16.25 38.96 -22.41
CA LEU A 155 -17.71 38.96 -22.32
C LEU A 155 -18.22 40.11 -21.44
N TYR A 156 -17.55 40.38 -20.33
CA TYR A 156 -17.94 41.43 -19.37
C TYR A 156 -17.48 42.82 -19.80
N LYS A 157 -16.40 42.93 -20.59
CA LYS A 157 -15.97 44.21 -21.18
C LYS A 157 -16.97 44.73 -22.22
N LYS A 158 -17.64 43.83 -22.94
CA LYS A 158 -18.63 44.17 -23.97
C LYS A 158 -19.97 44.65 -23.38
N GLU A 159 -20.38 44.07 -22.26
CA GLU A 159 -21.60 44.45 -21.54
C GLU A 159 -21.55 45.90 -21.01
N ASN A 160 -20.41 46.33 -20.46
CA ASN A 160 -20.21 47.68 -19.96
C ASN A 160 -20.20 48.75 -21.06
N ASN A 161 -19.78 48.39 -22.29
CA ASN A 161 -19.79 49.31 -23.43
C ASN A 161 -21.19 49.47 -24.04
N ASN A 162 -22.08 48.48 -23.90
CA ASN A 162 -23.47 48.56 -24.37
C ASN A 162 -24.42 49.26 -23.39
N LYS A 163 -24.00 49.49 -22.13
CA LYS A 163 -24.76 50.22 -21.10
C LYS A 163 -24.42 51.72 -21.01
N LYS A 164 -23.54 52.23 -21.87
CA LYS A 164 -23.18 53.64 -21.99
C LYS A 164 -23.80 54.24 -23.24
#